data_AF-A0A183UE47-F1
#
_entry.id   AF-A0A183UE47-F1
#
_cell.length_a   1.000
_cell.length_b   1.000
_cell.length_c   1.000
_cell.angle_alpha   90.00
_cell.angle_beta   90.00
_cell.angle_gamma   90.00
#
_symmetry.space_group_name_H-M   'P 1'
#
loop_
_entity.id
_entity.type
_entity.pdbx_description
1 polymer ?
#
loop_
_entity_poly.entity_id
_entity_poly.type
_entity_poly.pdbx_seq_one_letter_code
_entity_poly.pdbx_strand_id
1 'polypeptide(L)'
;MKGLFSVVNVLQNIATLGPVSSLFLKQTFVAPATALSTCEDYDVDCGHWVALAAGYCDEWLRATCEVSCKVCRAKPSDRVPAHSVLKDVLQPICVDGHVHCAKWMRTGECTVNPAFMHVQCCSSCSTKPMFAS
;
A
#
# COMPACT_ATOMS: atom_id res chain seq x y z
N MET A 1 22.79 -39.37 32.73
CA MET A 1 23.06 -40.59 31.96
C MET A 1 23.12 -40.20 30.49
N LYS A 2 24.30 -40.20 29.88
CA LYS A 2 24.54 -39.83 28.47
C LYS A 2 24.79 -41.14 27.71
N GLY A 3 23.99 -41.46 26.71
CA GLY A 3 24.09 -42.68 25.91
C GLY A 3 24.48 -42.36 24.47
N LEU A 4 25.78 -42.42 24.20
CA LEU A 4 26.45 -42.47 22.90
C LEU A 4 26.18 -43.84 22.28
N PHE A 5 25.74 -43.96 21.02
CA PHE A 5 26.19 -45.05 20.12
C PHE A 5 26.04 -44.61 18.65
N SER A 6 27.17 -44.67 17.96
CA SER A 6 27.39 -44.31 16.57
C SER A 6 27.74 -45.59 15.80
N VAL A 7 27.44 -45.57 14.50
CA VAL A 7 28.06 -46.32 13.38
C VAL A 7 28.13 -47.87 13.40
N VAL A 8 27.28 -48.52 12.60
CA VAL A 8 27.61 -49.55 11.55
C VAL A 8 26.32 -49.74 10.72
N ASN A 9 26.23 -49.96 9.40
CA ASN A 9 27.16 -50.44 8.39
C ASN A 9 26.63 -50.05 6.99
N VAL A 10 27.57 -49.84 6.07
CA VAL A 10 27.40 -49.60 4.63
C VAL A 10 27.20 -50.95 3.89
N LEU A 11 26.74 -50.87 2.63
CA LEU A 11 26.65 -51.86 1.53
C LEU A 11 25.17 -52.06 1.12
N GLN A 12 24.68 -51.79 -0.10
CA GLN A 12 25.31 -51.97 -1.42
C GLN A 12 24.45 -51.34 -2.56
N ASN A 13 25.15 -50.73 -3.55
CA ASN A 13 24.80 -50.55 -4.99
C ASN A 13 23.73 -49.53 -5.41
N ILE A 14 24.06 -48.36 -5.97
CA ILE A 14 24.56 -47.98 -7.32
C ILE A 14 23.67 -48.34 -8.54
N ALA A 15 23.40 -47.28 -9.32
CA ALA A 15 23.04 -47.24 -10.74
C ALA A 15 21.57 -47.40 -11.17
N THR A 16 20.86 -46.26 -11.28
CA THR A 16 20.06 -45.95 -12.48
C THR A 16 20.06 -44.44 -12.72
N LEU A 17 20.96 -43.98 -13.60
CA LEU A 17 20.93 -42.65 -14.20
C LEU A 17 19.89 -42.66 -15.32
N GLY A 18 18.81 -41.89 -15.16
CA GLY A 18 17.85 -41.58 -16.21
C GLY A 18 17.69 -40.06 -16.33
N PRO A 19 17.73 -39.46 -17.53
CA PRO A 19 17.64 -38.02 -17.70
C PRO A 19 16.18 -37.62 -17.83
N VAL A 20 15.58 -37.08 -16.77
CA VAL A 20 14.34 -36.30 -16.91
C VAL A 20 14.72 -34.82 -16.91
N SER A 21 14.80 -34.29 -18.13
CA SER A 21 14.75 -32.88 -18.43
C SER A 21 13.51 -32.26 -17.77
N SER A 22 13.69 -31.60 -16.62
CA SER A 22 12.69 -30.69 -16.05
C SER A 22 13.20 -29.26 -16.19
N LEU A 23 12.77 -28.64 -17.27
CA LEU A 23 12.73 -27.19 -17.45
C LEU A 23 11.84 -26.56 -16.38
N PHE A 24 12.25 -25.39 -15.87
CA PHE A 24 11.54 -24.46 -14.97
C PHE A 24 11.35 -24.95 -13.52
N LEU A 25 11.65 -24.19 -12.46
CA LEU A 25 11.70 -22.74 -12.34
C LEU A 25 13.03 -22.27 -11.73
N LYS A 26 13.59 -21.19 -12.30
CA LYS A 26 14.36 -20.23 -11.50
C LYS A 26 13.45 -19.78 -10.37
N GLN A 27 13.69 -20.24 -9.14
CA GLN A 27 13.00 -19.64 -7.99
C GLN A 27 13.66 -18.29 -7.70
N THR A 28 13.39 -17.29 -8.56
CA THR A 28 13.54 -15.89 -8.19
C THR A 28 12.51 -15.60 -7.13
N PHE A 29 12.89 -15.74 -5.86
CA PHE A 29 12.15 -15.13 -4.76
C PHE A 29 12.37 -13.62 -4.86
N VAL A 30 11.67 -12.97 -5.79
CA VAL A 30 11.37 -11.56 -5.63
C VAL A 30 10.27 -11.54 -4.57
N ALA A 31 10.67 -11.33 -3.32
CA ALA A 31 9.71 -10.96 -2.29
C ALA A 31 8.91 -9.76 -2.83
N PRO A 32 7.57 -9.78 -2.81
CA PRO A 32 6.82 -8.57 -3.08
C PRO A 32 7.34 -7.53 -2.11
N ALA A 33 7.69 -6.34 -2.61
CA ALA A 33 8.05 -5.21 -1.78
C ALA A 33 7.00 -5.10 -0.67
N THR A 34 7.40 -5.50 0.54
CA THR A 34 6.53 -5.47 1.70
C THR A 34 6.15 -4.01 1.87
N ALA A 35 4.86 -3.74 1.73
CA ALA A 35 4.26 -2.47 2.09
C ALA A 35 4.88 -2.02 3.42
N LEU A 36 5.54 -0.86 3.42
CA LEU A 36 6.24 -0.36 4.58
C LEU A 36 5.21 0.16 5.58
N SER A 37 4.48 -0.74 6.24
CA SER A 37 3.75 -0.43 7.45
C SER A 37 4.81 -0.16 8.52
N THR A 38 5.17 1.10 8.74
CA THR A 38 6.10 1.52 9.79
C THR A 38 5.37 1.43 11.14
N CYS A 39 5.07 0.21 11.59
CA CYS A 39 4.73 -0.03 12.98
C CYS A 39 6.03 -0.31 13.73
N GLU A 40 6.35 0.54 14.70
CA GLU A 40 7.53 0.43 15.53
C GLU A 40 7.21 0.84 16.96
N ASP A 41 8.02 0.38 17.90
CA ASP A 41 7.99 0.90 19.25
C ASP A 41 8.78 2.22 19.28
N TYR A 42 8.25 3.23 19.98
CA TYR A 42 8.93 4.52 20.13
C TYR A 42 10.16 4.42 21.04
N ASP A 43 10.14 3.50 22.01
CA ASP A 43 11.21 3.30 22.98
C ASP A 43 11.73 1.87 22.94
N VAL A 44 13.03 1.72 23.15
CA VAL A 44 13.71 0.42 23.18
C VAL A 44 13.26 -0.44 24.37
N ASP A 45 12.81 0.19 25.45
CA ASP A 45 12.38 -0.49 26.67
C ASP A 45 10.91 -0.92 26.64
N CYS A 46 10.18 -0.64 25.56
CA CYS A 46 8.78 -1.03 25.39
C CYS A 46 8.52 -2.52 25.71
N GLY A 47 9.39 -3.42 25.26
CA GLY A 47 9.29 -4.85 25.56
C GLY A 47 9.48 -5.15 27.06
N HIS A 48 10.34 -4.42 27.73
CA HIS A 48 10.58 -4.55 29.17
C HIS A 48 9.38 -4.03 29.98
N TRP A 49 8.82 -2.88 29.63
CA TRP A 49 7.66 -2.32 30.32
C TRP A 49 6.42 -3.21 30.20
N VAL A 50 6.16 -3.78 29.02
CA VAL A 50 5.09 -4.76 28.83
C VAL A 50 5.33 -6.01 29.67
N ALA A 51 6.58 -6.47 29.78
CA ALA A 51 6.92 -7.63 30.60
C ALA A 51 6.69 -7.37 32.10
N LEU A 52 7.10 -6.20 32.62
CA LEU A 52 6.85 -5.79 34.00
C LEU A 52 5.35 -5.65 34.29
N ALA A 53 4.57 -5.19 33.31
CA ALA A 53 3.13 -5.04 33.41
C ALA A 53 2.36 -6.35 33.16
N ALA A 54 3.03 -7.50 33.07
CA ALA A 54 2.42 -8.80 32.76
C ALA A 54 1.54 -8.78 31.48
N GLY A 55 1.96 -8.02 30.48
CA GLY A 55 1.22 -7.85 29.22
C GLY A 55 0.10 -6.81 29.26
N TYR A 56 -0.13 -6.14 30.41
CA TYR A 56 -1.06 -5.03 30.49
C TYR A 56 -0.51 -3.81 29.76
N CYS A 57 -1.28 -3.31 28.79
CA CYS A 57 -1.04 -2.02 28.17
C CYS A 57 -2.15 -1.07 28.59
N ASP A 58 -1.79 0.12 29.07
CA ASP A 58 -2.70 1.23 29.25
C ASP A 58 -2.81 2.06 27.94
N GLU A 59 -3.42 3.23 28.01
CA GLU A 59 -3.56 4.12 26.85
C GLU A 59 -2.21 4.62 26.33
N TRP A 60 -1.33 5.03 27.25
CA TRP A 60 -0.01 5.57 26.93
C TRP A 60 0.91 4.51 26.32
N LEU A 61 0.93 3.29 26.89
CA LEU A 61 1.78 2.21 26.39
C LEU A 61 1.33 1.72 25.02
N ARG A 62 0.02 1.75 24.72
CA ARG A 62 -0.48 1.45 23.37
C ARG A 62 -0.08 2.52 22.34
N ALA A 63 -0.09 3.79 22.74
CA ALA A 63 0.27 4.89 21.84
C ALA A 63 1.78 4.98 21.60
N THR A 64 2.59 4.51 22.56
CA THR A 64 4.05 4.61 22.53
C THR A 64 4.71 3.33 21.99
N CYS A 65 4.15 2.18 22.33
CA CYS A 65 4.75 0.87 22.08
C CYS A 65 3.84 0.00 21.21
N GLU A 66 3.66 0.40 19.95
CA GLU A 66 2.68 -0.23 19.07
C GLU A 66 2.97 -1.72 18.80
N VAL A 67 4.26 -2.07 18.66
CA VAL A 67 4.71 -3.44 18.40
C VAL A 67 4.60 -4.26 19.67
N SER A 68 5.17 -3.78 20.78
CA SER A 68 5.16 -4.50 22.06
C SER A 68 3.74 -4.67 22.62
N CYS A 69 2.85 -3.69 22.43
CA CYS A 69 1.42 -3.80 22.79
C CYS A 69 0.54 -4.46 21.72
N LYS A 70 1.11 -4.86 20.58
CA LYS A 70 0.39 -5.55 19.48
C LYS A 70 -0.79 -4.75 18.94
N VAL A 71 -0.66 -3.43 18.88
CA VAL A 71 -1.70 -2.51 18.37
C VAL A 71 -1.39 -1.95 16.99
N CYS A 72 -0.39 -2.48 16.28
CA CYS A 72 -0.12 -2.16 14.88
C CYS A 72 -1.42 -2.20 14.05
N ARG A 73 -1.76 -1.06 13.44
CA ARG A 73 -2.87 -0.94 12.49
C ARG A 73 -2.31 -0.56 11.12
N ALA A 74 -2.87 -1.14 10.06
CA ALA A 74 -2.59 -0.67 8.71
C ALA A 74 -3.03 0.80 8.59
N LYS A 75 -2.13 1.69 8.16
CA LYS A 75 -2.50 3.08 7.92
C LYS A 75 -3.38 3.12 6.66
N PRO A 76 -4.36 4.05 6.54
CA PRO A 76 -5.18 4.18 5.34
C PRO A 76 -4.36 4.34 4.05
N SER A 77 -3.13 4.89 4.16
CA SER A 77 -2.15 5.00 3.07
C SER A 77 -1.66 3.65 2.53
N ASP A 78 -1.76 2.57 3.31
CA ASP A 78 -1.25 1.24 2.94
C ASP A 78 -2.28 0.41 2.18
N ARG A 79 -3.52 0.91 2.04
CA ARG A 79 -4.65 0.20 1.41
C ARG A 79 -5.19 0.93 0.17
N VAL A 80 -4.33 1.58 -0.61
CA VAL A 80 -4.77 2.18 -1.88
C VAL A 80 -4.53 1.20 -3.03
N PRO A 81 -5.57 0.80 -3.79
CA PRO A 81 -5.38 0.07 -5.04
C PRO A 81 -4.51 0.90 -5.99
N ALA A 82 -3.50 0.28 -6.60
CA ALA A 82 -2.49 0.94 -7.44
C ALA A 82 -3.05 1.78 -8.62
N HIS A 83 -4.37 1.74 -8.87
CA HIS A 83 -5.03 2.42 -9.97
C HIS A 83 -5.76 3.73 -9.59
N SER A 84 -5.72 4.21 -8.34
CA SER A 84 -6.39 5.48 -7.96
C SER A 84 -5.47 6.61 -7.49
N VAL A 85 -4.17 6.36 -7.28
CA VAL A 85 -3.28 7.32 -6.60
C VAL A 85 -2.91 8.53 -7.47
N LEU A 86 -2.91 8.41 -8.80
CA LEU A 86 -2.43 9.51 -9.64
C LEU A 86 -3.45 10.65 -9.84
N LYS A 87 -4.74 10.39 -9.61
CA LYS A 87 -5.79 11.36 -9.97
C LYS A 87 -6.17 12.32 -8.84
N ASP A 88 -6.00 11.92 -7.58
CA ASP A 88 -6.59 12.67 -6.45
C ASP A 88 -5.61 13.65 -5.79
N VAL A 89 -4.30 13.34 -5.79
CA VAL A 89 -3.29 14.18 -5.11
C VAL A 89 -2.78 15.34 -5.99
N LEU A 90 -2.99 15.27 -7.31
CA LEU A 90 -2.52 16.29 -8.26
C LEU A 90 -3.66 16.80 -9.17
N GLN A 91 -4.90 16.83 -8.69
CA GLN A 91 -5.91 17.66 -9.34
C GLN A 91 -5.87 19.05 -8.72
N PRO A 92 -5.35 20.08 -9.41
CA PRO A 92 -5.44 21.44 -8.92
C PRO A 92 -6.91 21.76 -8.68
N ILE A 93 -7.21 22.32 -7.51
CA ILE A 93 -8.57 22.78 -7.18
C ILE A 93 -8.96 23.80 -8.25
N CYS A 94 -9.86 23.38 -9.11
CA CYS A 94 -10.29 24.09 -10.30
C CYS A 94 -11.56 24.87 -9.94
N VAL A 95 -11.48 26.20 -9.98
CA VAL A 95 -12.55 27.11 -9.54
C VAL A 95 -12.84 28.09 -10.66
N ASP A 96 -14.11 28.45 -10.81
CA ASP A 96 -14.52 29.50 -11.76
C ASP A 96 -14.08 30.88 -11.24
N GLY A 97 -13.32 31.59 -12.07
CA GLY A 97 -12.87 32.97 -11.83
C GLY A 97 -13.82 34.03 -12.36
N HIS A 98 -14.86 33.67 -13.13
CA HIS A 98 -15.79 34.63 -13.74
C HIS A 98 -17.26 34.38 -13.37
N VAL A 99 -17.98 35.45 -13.04
CA VAL A 99 -19.39 35.41 -12.61
C VAL A 99 -20.36 34.84 -13.66
N HIS A 100 -19.96 34.83 -14.93
CA HIS A 100 -20.75 34.32 -16.05
C HIS A 100 -20.41 32.90 -16.48
N CYS A 101 -19.47 32.21 -15.80
CA CYS A 101 -19.05 30.86 -16.19
C CYS A 101 -20.21 29.87 -16.34
N ALA A 102 -21.16 29.88 -15.41
CA ALA A 102 -22.34 29.02 -15.49
C ALA A 102 -23.22 29.31 -16.72
N LYS A 103 -23.35 30.59 -17.12
CA LYS A 103 -24.10 30.98 -18.34
C LYS A 103 -23.36 30.51 -19.58
N TRP A 104 -22.07 30.78 -19.66
CA TRP A 104 -21.21 30.44 -20.80
C TRP A 104 -21.06 28.93 -21.01
N MET A 105 -20.96 28.17 -19.93
CA MET A 105 -21.05 26.71 -19.96
C MET A 105 -22.37 26.25 -20.61
N ARG A 106 -23.51 26.79 -20.18
CA ARG A 106 -24.82 26.44 -20.75
C ARG A 106 -24.98 26.83 -22.22
N THR A 107 -24.28 27.87 -22.68
CA THR A 107 -24.30 28.29 -24.09
C THR A 107 -23.25 27.57 -24.95
N GLY A 108 -22.48 26.64 -24.38
CA GLY A 108 -21.52 25.82 -25.12
C GLY A 108 -20.12 26.45 -25.29
N GLU A 109 -19.79 27.49 -24.52
CA GLU A 109 -18.49 28.17 -24.62
C GLU A 109 -17.31 27.25 -24.27
N CYS A 110 -17.53 26.19 -23.50
CA CYS A 110 -16.51 25.17 -23.24
C CYS A 110 -16.02 24.48 -24.52
N THR A 111 -16.86 24.45 -25.57
CA THR A 111 -16.52 23.90 -26.89
C THR A 111 -16.09 25.00 -27.87
N VAL A 112 -16.77 26.15 -27.84
CA VAL A 112 -16.53 27.27 -28.77
C VAL A 112 -15.25 28.04 -28.42
N ASN A 113 -14.99 28.27 -27.13
CA ASN A 113 -13.85 29.02 -26.62
C ASN A 113 -13.14 28.27 -25.46
N PRO A 114 -12.61 27.07 -25.72
CA PRO A 114 -12.05 26.20 -24.69
C PRO A 114 -10.85 26.81 -23.98
N ALA A 115 -10.02 27.59 -24.68
CA ALA A 115 -8.82 28.21 -24.11
C ALA A 115 -9.16 29.19 -22.99
N PHE A 116 -10.12 30.10 -23.23
CA PHE A 116 -10.59 31.02 -22.20
C PHE A 116 -11.32 30.29 -21.08
N MET A 117 -12.21 29.37 -21.46
CA MET A 117 -13.06 28.68 -20.50
C MET A 117 -12.29 27.74 -19.58
N HIS A 118 -11.22 27.08 -20.03
CA HIS A 118 -10.38 26.27 -19.14
C HIS A 118 -9.55 27.10 -18.16
N VAL A 119 -9.29 28.37 -18.45
CA VAL A 119 -8.58 29.26 -17.52
C VAL A 119 -9.54 29.94 -16.55
N GLN A 120 -10.68 30.43 -17.05
CA GLN A 120 -11.60 31.26 -16.27
C GLN A 120 -12.79 30.50 -15.71
N CYS A 121 -13.17 29.38 -16.32
CA CYS A 121 -14.42 28.66 -16.06
C CYS A 121 -14.20 27.15 -16.00
N CYS A 122 -13.03 26.76 -15.46
CA CYS A 122 -12.57 25.39 -15.43
C CYS A 122 -13.59 24.47 -14.74
N SER A 123 -14.21 24.91 -13.63
CA SER A 123 -15.14 24.10 -12.85
C SER A 123 -16.43 23.88 -13.62
N SER A 124 -16.99 24.97 -14.15
CA SER A 124 -18.13 24.94 -15.05
C SER A 124 -17.92 23.98 -16.24
N CYS A 125 -16.77 24.04 -16.91
CA CYS A 125 -16.51 23.15 -18.06
C CYS A 125 -16.18 21.70 -17.71
N SER A 126 -15.80 21.43 -16.45
CA SER A 126 -15.57 20.07 -15.96
C SER A 126 -16.87 19.33 -15.65
N THR A 127 -17.96 20.06 -15.42
CA THR A 127 -19.30 19.47 -15.31
C THR A 127 -19.87 19.21 -16.70
N LYS A 128 -19.90 17.94 -17.13
CA LYS A 128 -20.63 17.58 -18.36
C LYS A 128 -22.08 18.04 -18.20
N PRO A 129 -22.66 18.80 -19.16
CA PRO A 129 -24.02 19.27 -19.05
C PRO A 129 -24.95 18.05 -18.93
N MET A 130 -25.78 18.02 -17.88
CA MET A 130 -26.71 16.92 -17.59
C MET A 130 -27.83 16.75 -18.64
N PHE A 131 -27.83 17.55 -19.71
CA PHE A 131 -28.81 17.47 -20.79
C PHE A 131 -28.12 17.70 -22.14
N ALA A 132 -27.53 16.64 -22.66
CA ALA A 132 -27.21 16.50 -24.08
C ALA A 132 -27.84 15.20 -24.58
N SER A 133 -29.09 15.28 -25.05
CA SER A 133 -29.77 14.30 -25.91
C SER A 133 -30.90 15.04 -26.63
#